data_AF-A0A851HFS5-F1
#
_entry.id   AF-A0A851HFS5-F1
#
_cell.length_a   1.000
_cell.length_b   1.000
_cell.length_c   1.000
_cell.angle_alpha   90.00
_cell.angle_beta   90.00
_cell.angle_gamma   90.00
#
_symmetry.space_group_name_H-M   'P 1'
#
loop_
_entity.id
_entity.type
_entity.pdbx_description
1 polymer ?
#
loop_
_entity_poly.entity_id
_entity_poly.type
_entity_poly.pdbx_seq_one_letter_code
_entity_poly.pdbx_strand_id
1 'polypeptide(L)'
;MTKEQPQPAVEGFSSADVSDVDTLNYEQARSELIQTVERLETGGAGLEESLALWERGEALARRCEAWLTGARQRLEEVRAETQQSAQPEA
;
A
#
# COMPACT_ATOMS: atom_id res chain seq x y z
N MET A 1 -22.61 -8.02 -40.51
CA MET A 1 -22.90 -6.59 -40.37
C MET A 1 -23.24 -6.33 -38.91
N THR A 2 -22.23 -6.31 -38.04
CA THR A 2 -22.38 -5.93 -36.63
C THR A 2 -21.46 -4.74 -36.44
N LYS A 3 -22.03 -3.54 -36.44
CA LYS A 3 -21.29 -2.30 -36.22
C LYS A 3 -20.83 -2.30 -34.76
N GLU A 4 -19.53 -2.47 -34.56
CA GLU A 4 -18.86 -2.16 -33.30
C GLU A 4 -19.08 -0.67 -33.02
N GLN A 5 -19.90 -0.37 -32.02
CA GLN A 5 -20.11 1.00 -31.56
C GLN A 5 -18.92 1.37 -30.66
N PRO A 6 -18.34 2.57 -30.82
CA PRO A 6 -17.28 3.01 -29.93
C PRO A 6 -17.91 3.25 -28.56
N GLN A 7 -17.52 2.43 -27.58
CA GLN A 7 -17.88 2.71 -26.20
C GLN A 7 -17.22 4.04 -25.80
N PRO A 8 -17.96 4.98 -25.19
CA PRO A 8 -17.37 6.24 -24.76
C PRO A 8 -16.25 5.94 -23.78
N ALA A 9 -15.13 6.65 -23.95
CA ALA A 9 -14.04 6.64 -22.99
C ALA A 9 -14.62 6.91 -21.59
N VAL A 10 -14.34 5.99 -20.67
CA VAL A 10 -14.78 5.99 -19.28
C VAL A 10 -14.21 7.20 -18.54
N GLU A 11 -14.84 8.36 -18.74
CA GLU A 11 -14.67 9.55 -17.90
C GLU A 11 -15.52 9.35 -16.64
N GLY A 12 -14.85 9.11 -15.50
CA GLY A 12 -15.51 9.02 -14.19
C GLY A 12 -15.14 7.83 -13.31
N PHE A 13 -13.92 7.27 -13.39
CA PHE A 13 -13.46 6.37 -12.32
C PHE A 13 -13.29 7.17 -11.03
N SER A 14 -14.18 6.92 -10.07
CA SER A 14 -14.05 7.45 -8.71
C SER A 14 -12.73 6.97 -8.13
N SER A 15 -11.74 7.87 -8.06
CA SER A 15 -10.47 7.61 -7.38
C SER A 15 -10.75 7.25 -5.92
N ALA A 16 -10.08 6.23 -5.41
CA ALA A 16 -10.11 5.94 -3.99
C ALA A 16 -9.57 7.14 -3.19
N ASP A 17 -10.25 7.51 -2.10
CA ASP A 17 -9.62 8.43 -1.14
C ASP A 17 -8.47 7.70 -0.46
N VAL A 18 -7.26 8.16 -0.76
CA VAL A 18 -5.99 7.66 -0.21
C VAL A 18 -5.22 8.76 0.53
N SER A 19 -5.84 9.92 0.72
CA SER A 19 -5.18 11.11 1.27
C SER A 19 -4.75 10.94 2.72
N ASP A 20 -5.37 10.02 3.44
CA ASP A 20 -5.10 9.69 4.84
C ASP A 20 -3.96 8.68 5.03
N VAL A 21 -3.69 7.85 4.02
CA VAL A 21 -2.80 6.67 4.11
C VAL A 21 -1.38 7.04 4.57
N ASP A 22 -0.85 8.17 4.11
CA ASP A 22 0.50 8.64 4.47
C ASP A 22 0.65 8.96 5.96
N THR A 23 -0.47 9.27 6.64
CA THR A 23 -0.49 9.62 8.07
C THR A 23 -0.59 8.40 8.98
N LEU A 24 -0.95 7.24 8.44
CA LEU A 24 -1.16 6.02 9.22
C LEU A 24 0.15 5.47 9.78
N ASN A 25 0.11 4.97 11.02
CA ASN A 25 1.18 4.12 11.54
C ASN A 25 1.09 2.70 10.94
N TYR A 26 2.12 1.87 11.18
CA TYR A 26 2.20 0.53 10.59
C TYR A 26 1.00 -0.36 10.94
N GLU A 27 0.59 -0.41 12.20
CA GLU A 27 -0.52 -1.28 12.63
C GLU A 27 -1.85 -0.83 12.04
N GLN A 28 -2.09 0.49 11.98
CA GLN A 28 -3.28 1.05 11.34
C GLN A 28 -3.31 0.70 9.85
N ALA A 29 -2.23 0.99 9.11
CA ALA A 29 -2.15 0.68 7.69
C ALA A 29 -2.33 -0.82 7.42
N ARG A 30 -1.74 -1.69 8.25
CA ARG A 30 -1.89 -3.14 8.15
C ARG A 30 -3.32 -3.60 8.42
N SER A 31 -3.96 -3.11 9.47
CA SER A 31 -5.34 -3.45 9.82
C SER A 31 -6.33 -3.03 8.73
N GLU A 32 -6.13 -1.87 8.13
CA GLU A 32 -6.97 -1.41 7.02
C GLU A 32 -6.71 -2.17 5.72
N LEU A 33 -5.46 -2.57 5.46
CA LEU A 33 -5.10 -3.39 4.31
C LEU A 33 -5.82 -4.74 4.38
N ILE A 34 -5.82 -5.38 5.55
CA ILE A 34 -6.53 -6.65 5.78
C ILE A 34 -8.02 -6.49 5.48
N GLN A 35 -8.67 -5.47 6.03
CA GLN A 35 -10.10 -5.21 5.78
C GLN A 35 -10.40 -4.94 4.29
N THR A 36 -9.49 -4.24 3.61
CA THR A 36 -9.63 -3.95 2.17
C THR A 36 -9.54 -5.22 1.33
N VAL A 37 -8.58 -6.09 1.65
CA VAL A 37 -8.43 -7.41 0.99
C VAL A 37 -9.63 -8.30 1.28
N GLU A 38 -10.10 -8.38 2.52
CA GLU A 38 -11.29 -9.17 2.89
C GLU A 38 -12.53 -8.73 2.10
N ARG A 39 -12.72 -7.41 1.89
CA ARG A 39 -13.82 -6.89 1.05
C ARG A 39 -13.67 -7.28 -0.41
N LEU A 40 -12.45 -7.22 -0.97
CA LEU A 40 -12.18 -7.65 -2.34
C LEU A 40 -12.45 -9.15 -2.53
N GLU A 41 -12.04 -9.98 -1.56
CA GLU A 41 -12.19 -11.43 -1.59
C GLU A 41 -13.63 -11.89 -1.39
N THR A 42 -14.40 -11.17 -0.57
CA THR A 42 -15.84 -11.42 -0.38
C THR A 42 -16.60 -11.27 -1.71
N GLY A 43 -16.12 -10.39 -2.60
CA GLY A 43 -16.80 -10.04 -3.83
C GLY A 43 -18.12 -9.30 -3.56
N GLY A 44 -18.95 -9.16 -4.58
CA GLY A 44 -20.23 -8.46 -4.49
C GLY A 44 -20.15 -6.93 -4.63
N ALA A 45 -18.93 -6.37 -4.62
CA ALA A 45 -18.67 -5.00 -5.03
C ALA A 45 -18.84 -4.83 -6.56
N GLY A 46 -19.37 -3.68 -6.98
CA GLY A 46 -19.39 -3.30 -8.40
C GLY A 46 -17.98 -3.05 -8.94
N LEU A 47 -17.83 -2.88 -10.27
CA LEU A 47 -16.52 -2.62 -10.89
C LEU A 47 -15.82 -1.38 -10.29
N GLU A 48 -16.55 -0.27 -10.16
CA GLU A 48 -16.02 0.99 -9.62
C GLU A 48 -15.56 0.84 -8.17
N GLU A 49 -16.37 0.21 -7.32
CA GLU A 49 -15.99 -0.06 -5.93
C GLU A 49 -14.79 -1.03 -5.85
N SER A 50 -14.75 -2.06 -6.70
CA SER A 50 -13.63 -3.01 -6.75
C SER A 50 -12.32 -2.30 -7.12
N LEU A 51 -12.37 -1.35 -8.05
CA LEU A 51 -11.21 -0.55 -8.44
C LEU A 51 -10.77 0.38 -7.31
N ALA A 52 -11.71 1.06 -6.64
CA ALA A 52 -11.39 1.91 -5.50
C ALA A 52 -10.78 1.12 -4.33
N LEU A 53 -11.30 -0.07 -4.04
CA LEU A 53 -10.73 -0.98 -3.03
C LEU A 53 -9.31 -1.41 -3.42
N TRP A 54 -9.08 -1.74 -4.68
CA TRP A 54 -7.74 -2.08 -5.17
C TRP A 54 -6.76 -0.91 -5.02
N GLU A 55 -7.13 0.29 -5.47
CA GLU A 55 -6.29 1.50 -5.35
C GLU A 55 -5.93 1.81 -3.89
N ARG A 56 -6.90 1.72 -2.97
CA ARG A 56 -6.66 1.90 -1.54
C ARG A 56 -5.75 0.80 -0.98
N GLY A 57 -5.97 -0.46 -1.36
CA GLY A 57 -5.13 -1.59 -0.98
C GLY A 57 -3.67 -1.40 -1.39
N GLU A 58 -3.44 -0.95 -2.63
CA GLU A 58 -2.10 -0.62 -3.14
C GLU A 58 -1.42 0.50 -2.35
N ALA A 59 -2.17 1.56 -2.01
CA ALA A 59 -1.64 2.64 -1.19
C ALA A 59 -1.24 2.16 0.22
N LEU A 60 -2.10 1.36 0.87
CA LEU A 60 -1.84 0.81 2.20
C LEU A 60 -0.65 -0.17 2.21
N ALA A 61 -0.51 -0.99 1.16
CA ALA A 61 0.62 -1.89 1.00
C ALA A 61 1.95 -1.12 0.88
N ARG A 62 1.99 -0.08 0.04
CA ARG A 62 3.17 0.81 -0.08
C ARG A 62 3.52 1.48 1.26
N ARG A 63 2.51 1.91 2.03
CA ARG A 63 2.74 2.49 3.36
C ARG A 63 3.36 1.48 4.33
N CYS A 64 2.86 0.24 4.34
CA CYS A 64 3.44 -0.84 5.15
C CYS A 64 4.90 -1.11 4.76
N GLU A 65 5.19 -1.19 3.46
CA GLU A 65 6.54 -1.40 2.95
C GLU A 65 7.51 -0.28 3.37
N ALA A 66 7.07 0.97 3.30
CA ALA A 66 7.88 2.12 3.73
C ALA A 66 8.27 2.01 5.21
N TRP A 67 7.33 1.62 6.09
CA TRP A 67 7.60 1.37 7.50
C TRP A 67 8.62 0.24 7.72
N LEU A 68 8.43 -0.90 7.06
CA LEU A 68 9.32 -2.05 7.19
C LEU A 68 10.73 -1.78 6.64
N THR A 69 10.82 -1.01 5.56
CA THR A 69 12.09 -0.60 4.96
C THR A 69 12.85 0.34 5.90
N GLY A 70 12.17 1.37 6.44
CA GLY A 70 12.78 2.29 7.41
C GLY A 70 13.23 1.58 8.69
N ALA A 71 12.43 0.64 9.20
CA ALA A 71 12.82 -0.17 10.35
C ALA A 71 14.08 -1.02 10.07
N ARG A 72 14.18 -1.61 8.88
CA ARG A 72 15.36 -2.38 8.46
C ARG A 72 16.60 -1.50 8.37
N GLN A 73 16.50 -0.33 7.76
CA GLN A 73 17.62 0.62 7.64
C GLN A 73 18.16 1.01 9.01
N ARG A 74 17.28 1.38 9.94
CA ARG A 74 17.67 1.71 11.31
C ARG A 74 18.37 0.56 12.04
N LEU A 75 17.93 -0.68 11.82
CA LEU A 75 18.59 -1.85 12.41
C LEU A 75 20.00 -2.06 11.87
N GLU A 76 20.20 -1.85 10.57
CA GLU A 76 21.52 -1.95 9.95
C GLU A 76 22.47 -0.84 10.41
N GLU A 77 21.97 0.39 10.61
CA GLU A 77 22.74 1.50 11.18
C GLU A 77 23.25 1.16 12.59
N VAL A 78 22.34 0.71 13.48
CA VAL A 78 22.70 0.32 14.86
C VAL A 78 23.70 -0.84 14.87
N ARG A 79 23.57 -1.81 13.95
CA ARG A 79 24.54 -2.91 13.80
C ARG A 79 25.91 -2.40 13.39
N ALA A 80 25.98 -1.48 12.42
CA ALA A 80 27.24 -0.90 11.95
C ALA A 80 27.95 -0.11 13.05
N GLU A 81 27.22 0.70 13.82
CA GLU A 81 27.74 1.43 14.99
C GLU A 81 28.32 0.49 16.05
N THR A 82 27.60 -0.61 16.34
CA THR A 82 28.05 -1.64 17.29
C THR A 82 29.32 -2.34 16.80
N GLN A 83 29.44 -2.60 15.50
CA GLN A 83 30.61 -3.25 14.91
C GLN A 83 31.85 -2.35 14.93
N GLN A 84 31.69 -1.04 14.66
CA GLN A 84 32.78 -0.05 14.72
C GLN A 84 33.29 0.16 16.15
N SER A 85 32.40 0.19 17.14
CA SER A 85 32.78 0.34 18.55
C SER A 85 33.46 -0.90 19.15
N ALA A 86 33.33 -2.07 18.51
CA ALA A 86 33.92 -3.33 18.94
C ALA A 86 35.31 -3.65 18.34
N GLN A 87 35.85 -2.80 17.46
CA GLN A 87 37.23 -2.92 16.96
C GLN A 87 38.14 -1.92 17.69
N PRO A 88 38.85 -2.33 18.77
CA PRO A 88 39.95 -1.52 19.29
C PRO A 88 41.14 -1.59 18.32
N GLU A 89 41.80 -0.44 18.14
CA GLU A 89 43.01 -0.27 17.33
C GLU A 89 44.08 -1.32 17.66
N ALA A 90 44.64 -1.93 16.61
CA ALA A 90 45.80 -2.82 16.66
C ALA A 90 47.10 -2.02 16.60
#